data_AF-A0A183DPA6-F1
#
_entry.id   AF-A0A183DPA6-F1
#
_cell.length_a   1.000
_cell.length_b   1.000
_cell.length_c   1.000
_cell.angle_alpha   90.00
_cell.angle_beta   90.00
_cell.angle_gamma   90.00
#
_symmetry.space_group_name_H-M   'P 1'
#
loop_
_entity.id
_entity.type
_entity.pdbx_description
1 polymer ?
#
loop_
_entity_poly.entity_id
_entity_poly.type
_entity_poly.pdbx_seq_one_letter_code
_entity_poly.pdbx_strand_id
1 'polypeptide(L)'
;LRRYRDDPEWDDVVPIPLTDNEQAAVRIATSDAFNDAFMYLRAVLVSNEMSMRAFNLTTRCVELNPANYTVWQYRRALLKALKIDLNKEFDYIAEVIEDNPKNYQVWHHRRTLVEWTNDASRELDFTAQMLDEESKNYHAWQHRHWVVETFGLFRTQELDFSAALMLEDMRNNSAWNYRYFILQGLDDLKNPDVLNREIALTESMIKKIPNNESAWNYLSGILLDSGISSRADVLQFCEELSKEKRVPLCLSFIVDILVEKIERKMDVEVRLVEIFIKIQVIFNFILVCRFTSILEITAK
;
A
#
# COMPACT_ATOMS: atom_id res chain seq x y z
N LEU A 1 -30.59 -22.10 -0.21
CA LEU A 1 -29.75 -21.76 -1.38
C LEU A 1 -29.97 -22.84 -2.42
N ARG A 2 -30.29 -22.45 -3.67
CA ARG A 2 -30.58 -23.39 -4.78
C ARG A 2 -29.31 -24.14 -5.17
N ARG A 3 -29.43 -25.45 -5.42
CA ARG A 3 -28.32 -26.30 -5.90
C ARG A 3 -28.43 -26.44 -7.42
N TYR A 4 -27.29 -26.56 -8.07
CA TYR A 4 -27.18 -26.77 -9.52
C TYR A 4 -27.69 -28.15 -9.92
N ARG A 5 -27.47 -29.19 -9.10
CA ARG A 5 -28.06 -30.52 -9.32
C ARG A 5 -29.59 -30.58 -9.28
N ASP A 6 -30.22 -29.54 -8.71
CA ASP A 6 -31.68 -29.42 -8.60
C ASP A 6 -32.22 -28.39 -9.61
N ASP A 7 -31.37 -27.87 -10.52
CA ASP A 7 -31.74 -26.87 -11.52
C ASP A 7 -31.83 -27.51 -12.91
N PRO A 8 -33.02 -27.54 -13.54
CA PRO A 8 -33.19 -28.15 -14.86
C PRO A 8 -32.32 -27.55 -15.97
N GLU A 9 -31.83 -26.31 -15.81
CA GLU A 9 -30.86 -25.70 -16.75
C GLU A 9 -29.51 -26.43 -16.77
N TRP A 10 -29.23 -27.29 -15.78
CA TRP A 10 -27.97 -28.00 -15.59
C TRP A 10 -28.07 -29.52 -15.76
N ASP A 11 -29.24 -30.04 -16.17
CA ASP A 11 -29.48 -31.48 -16.36
C ASP A 11 -28.58 -32.11 -17.44
N ASP A 12 -28.10 -31.32 -18.42
CA ASP A 12 -27.18 -31.75 -19.47
C ASP A 12 -25.71 -31.79 -19.02
N VAL A 13 -25.38 -31.23 -17.85
CA VAL A 13 -24.02 -31.14 -17.35
C VAL A 13 -23.79 -32.18 -16.26
N VAL A 14 -22.85 -33.09 -16.49
CA VAL A 14 -22.43 -34.07 -15.49
C VAL A 14 -21.41 -33.42 -14.54
N PRO A 15 -21.72 -33.24 -13.23
CA PRO A 15 -20.80 -32.62 -12.28
C PRO A 15 -19.56 -33.48 -12.07
N ILE A 16 -18.38 -32.83 -11.95
CA ILE A 16 -17.10 -33.53 -11.76
C ILE A 16 -16.66 -33.43 -10.29
N PRO A 17 -16.75 -34.51 -9.49
CA PRO A 17 -16.29 -34.52 -8.10
C PRO A 17 -14.76 -34.40 -7.96
N LEU A 18 -14.30 -34.15 -6.73
CA LEU A 18 -12.90 -34.34 -6.36
C LEU A 18 -12.54 -35.83 -6.44
N THR A 19 -11.39 -36.14 -7.04
CA THR A 19 -10.83 -37.51 -7.06
C THR A 19 -10.36 -37.93 -5.67
N ASP A 20 -10.21 -39.24 -5.44
CA ASP A 20 -9.70 -39.78 -4.16
C ASP A 20 -8.31 -39.22 -3.83
N ASN A 21 -7.46 -39.04 -4.85
CA ASN A 21 -6.14 -38.43 -4.69
C ASN A 21 -6.22 -36.96 -4.25
N GLU A 22 -7.15 -36.18 -4.81
CA GLU A 22 -7.38 -34.79 -4.38
C GLU A 22 -7.95 -34.69 -2.96
N GLN A 23 -8.58 -35.76 -2.46
CA GLN A 23 -9.12 -35.84 -1.12
C GLN A 23 -8.17 -36.51 -0.11
N ALA A 24 -7.00 -36.96 -0.56
CA ALA A 24 -6.10 -37.80 0.25
C ALA A 24 -5.40 -37.04 1.39
N ALA A 25 -5.14 -35.73 1.22
CA ALA A 25 -4.45 -34.91 2.21
C ALA A 25 -5.06 -33.50 2.27
N VAL A 26 -4.91 -32.82 3.42
CA VAL A 26 -5.42 -31.46 3.68
C VAL A 26 -6.89 -31.24 3.28
N ARG A 27 -7.70 -32.30 3.43
CA ARG A 27 -9.11 -32.29 3.06
C ARG A 27 -9.87 -31.24 3.85
N ILE A 28 -10.54 -30.35 3.14
CA ILE A 28 -11.38 -29.32 3.73
C ILE A 28 -12.81 -29.88 3.86
N ALA A 29 -13.39 -29.77 5.05
CA ALA A 29 -14.81 -30.04 5.25
C ALA A 29 -15.63 -28.88 4.68
N THR A 30 -16.10 -29.02 3.46
CA THR A 30 -16.88 -28.02 2.71
C THR A 30 -18.38 -28.31 2.81
N SER A 31 -19.20 -27.26 2.64
CA SER A 31 -20.65 -27.43 2.61
C SER A 31 -21.11 -28.14 1.32
N ASP A 32 -22.29 -28.76 1.37
CA ASP A 32 -22.91 -29.39 0.19
C ASP A 32 -23.09 -28.38 -0.96
N ALA A 33 -23.47 -27.14 -0.65
CA ALA A 33 -23.60 -26.07 -1.64
C ALA A 33 -22.25 -25.65 -2.26
N PHE A 34 -21.16 -25.68 -1.48
CA PHE A 34 -19.82 -25.45 -1.99
C PHE A 34 -19.42 -26.56 -2.96
N ASN A 35 -19.57 -27.82 -2.54
CA ASN A 35 -19.21 -28.96 -3.36
C ASN A 35 -19.99 -28.96 -4.67
N ASP A 36 -21.31 -28.78 -4.60
CA ASP A 36 -22.19 -28.71 -5.76
C ASP A 36 -21.71 -27.67 -6.78
N ALA A 37 -21.54 -26.40 -6.39
CA ALA A 37 -21.08 -25.35 -7.30
C ALA A 37 -19.70 -25.65 -7.91
N PHE A 38 -18.74 -26.12 -7.12
CA PHE A 38 -17.38 -26.38 -7.61
C PHE A 38 -17.27 -27.64 -8.48
N MET A 39 -18.16 -28.62 -8.34
CA MET A 39 -18.24 -29.77 -9.26
C MET A 39 -18.77 -29.36 -10.64
N TYR A 40 -19.78 -28.49 -10.67
CA TYR A 40 -20.28 -27.92 -11.93
C TYR A 40 -19.25 -26.98 -12.56
N LEU A 41 -18.51 -26.20 -11.76
CA LEU A 41 -17.42 -25.37 -12.26
C LEU A 41 -16.35 -26.21 -12.98
N ARG A 42 -15.96 -27.35 -12.39
CA ARG A 42 -15.02 -28.28 -13.02
C ARG A 42 -15.56 -28.80 -14.35
N ALA A 43 -16.84 -29.16 -14.41
CA ALA A 43 -17.48 -29.66 -15.63
C ALA A 43 -17.42 -28.63 -16.77
N VAL A 44 -17.83 -27.38 -16.51
CA VAL A 44 -17.84 -26.32 -17.55
C VAL A 44 -16.43 -25.87 -17.94
N LEU A 45 -15.45 -25.96 -17.04
CA LEU A 45 -14.05 -25.70 -17.36
C LEU A 45 -13.49 -26.77 -18.31
N VAL A 46 -13.78 -28.05 -18.08
CA VAL A 46 -13.30 -29.16 -18.93
C VAL A 46 -13.93 -29.10 -20.32
N SER A 47 -15.22 -28.78 -20.42
CA SER A 47 -15.89 -28.60 -21.72
C SER A 47 -15.57 -27.26 -22.38
N ASN A 48 -14.86 -26.35 -21.69
CA ASN A 48 -14.59 -24.99 -22.11
C ASN A 48 -15.89 -24.26 -22.54
N GLU A 49 -16.97 -24.45 -21.77
CA GLU A 49 -18.27 -23.87 -22.09
C GLU A 49 -18.21 -22.34 -22.00
N MET A 50 -18.70 -21.64 -23.03
CA MET A 50 -18.74 -20.17 -23.06
C MET A 50 -20.20 -19.71 -23.11
N SER A 51 -20.90 -19.82 -21.98
CA SER A 51 -22.35 -19.58 -21.87
C SER A 51 -22.69 -18.61 -20.73
N MET A 52 -23.90 -18.05 -20.79
CA MET A 52 -24.40 -17.18 -19.72
C MET A 52 -24.61 -17.93 -18.41
N ARG A 53 -25.03 -19.20 -18.44
CA ARG A 53 -25.14 -20.03 -17.21
C ARG A 53 -23.78 -20.28 -16.57
N ALA A 54 -22.73 -20.52 -17.36
CA ALA A 54 -21.37 -20.66 -16.83
C ALA A 54 -20.88 -19.34 -16.22
N PHE A 55 -21.20 -18.19 -16.84
CA PHE A 55 -20.92 -16.87 -16.28
C PHE A 55 -21.61 -16.66 -14.93
N ASN A 56 -22.91 -16.96 -14.83
CA ASN A 56 -23.65 -16.88 -13.57
C ASN A 56 -23.12 -17.84 -12.50
N LEU A 57 -22.69 -19.05 -12.89
CA LEU A 57 -22.02 -19.98 -11.99
C LEU A 57 -20.74 -19.38 -11.39
N THR A 58 -19.95 -18.64 -12.17
CA THR A 58 -18.74 -17.99 -11.62
C THR A 58 -19.06 -17.00 -10.51
N THR A 59 -20.18 -16.27 -10.59
CA THR A 59 -20.63 -15.38 -9.50
C THR A 59 -20.82 -16.17 -8.21
N ARG A 60 -21.53 -17.29 -8.28
CA ARG A 60 -21.75 -18.15 -7.11
C ARG A 60 -20.45 -18.74 -6.56
N CYS A 61 -19.53 -19.14 -7.43
CA CYS A 61 -18.22 -19.65 -7.01
C CYS A 61 -17.36 -18.57 -6.34
N VAL A 62 -17.44 -17.31 -6.79
CA VAL A 62 -16.77 -16.17 -6.15
C VAL A 62 -17.35 -15.90 -4.77
N GLU A 63 -18.68 -15.90 -4.60
CA GLU A 63 -19.32 -15.76 -3.29
C GLU A 63 -18.85 -16.83 -2.29
N LEU A 64 -18.64 -18.05 -2.77
CA LEU A 64 -18.21 -19.18 -1.95
C LEU A 64 -16.71 -19.19 -1.65
N ASN A 65 -15.88 -18.70 -2.58
CA ASN A 65 -14.44 -18.56 -2.43
C ASN A 65 -13.88 -17.51 -3.38
N PRO A 66 -13.81 -16.24 -2.95
CA PRO A 66 -13.33 -15.15 -3.79
C PRO A 66 -11.81 -15.22 -4.03
N ALA A 67 -11.08 -16.08 -3.29
CA ALA A 67 -9.65 -16.28 -3.49
C ALA A 67 -9.31 -17.28 -4.61
N ASN A 68 -10.32 -17.94 -5.20
CA ASN A 68 -10.08 -18.90 -6.28
C ASN A 68 -9.74 -18.19 -7.60
N TYR A 69 -8.44 -18.05 -7.88
CA TYR A 69 -7.96 -17.36 -9.08
C TYR A 69 -8.38 -18.04 -10.40
N THR A 70 -8.64 -19.35 -10.40
CA THR A 70 -9.14 -20.08 -11.59
C THR A 70 -10.53 -19.60 -11.98
N VAL A 71 -11.41 -19.38 -10.99
CA VAL A 71 -12.75 -18.81 -11.24
C VAL A 71 -12.65 -17.45 -11.88
N TRP A 72 -11.79 -16.56 -11.35
CA TRP A 72 -11.59 -15.23 -11.90
C TRP A 72 -11.02 -15.23 -13.32
N GLN A 73 -10.05 -16.12 -13.59
CA GLN A 73 -9.49 -16.28 -14.93
C GLN A 73 -10.56 -16.72 -15.93
N TYR A 74 -11.40 -17.69 -15.55
CA TYR A 74 -12.48 -18.18 -16.39
C TYR A 74 -13.59 -17.13 -16.57
N ARG A 75 -13.96 -16.42 -15.51
CA ARG A 75 -14.90 -15.29 -15.57
C ARG A 75 -14.42 -14.23 -16.57
N ARG A 76 -13.13 -13.88 -16.55
CA ARG A 76 -12.54 -12.96 -17.54
C ARG A 76 -12.61 -13.47 -18.98
N ALA A 77 -12.43 -14.77 -19.20
CA ALA A 77 -12.62 -15.37 -20.52
C ALA A 77 -14.08 -15.27 -20.97
N LEU A 78 -15.03 -15.55 -20.07
CA LEU A 78 -16.47 -15.44 -20.33
C LEU A 78 -16.90 -14.00 -20.63
N LEU A 79 -16.41 -13.01 -19.87
CA LEU A 79 -16.67 -11.58 -20.13
C LEU A 79 -16.35 -11.20 -21.58
N LYS A 80 -15.19 -11.64 -22.07
CA LYS A 80 -14.76 -11.39 -23.46
C LYS A 80 -15.58 -12.18 -24.48
N ALA A 81 -15.76 -13.49 -24.26
CA ALA A 81 -16.45 -14.37 -25.19
C ALA A 81 -17.92 -13.96 -25.38
N LEU A 82 -18.59 -13.61 -24.28
CA LEU A 82 -20.01 -13.24 -24.26
C LEU A 82 -20.24 -11.74 -24.50
N LYS A 83 -19.18 -10.93 -24.60
CA LYS A 83 -19.24 -9.48 -24.76
C LYS A 83 -20.13 -8.82 -23.69
N ILE A 84 -19.93 -9.22 -22.44
CA ILE A 84 -20.65 -8.66 -21.30
C ILE A 84 -20.31 -7.17 -21.18
N ASP A 85 -21.31 -6.35 -20.84
CA ASP A 85 -21.12 -4.94 -20.54
C ASP A 85 -20.22 -4.77 -19.32
N LEU A 86 -19.03 -4.20 -19.54
CA LEU A 86 -18.02 -4.04 -18.50
C LEU A 86 -18.45 -3.05 -17.42
N ASN A 87 -19.40 -2.13 -17.67
CA ASN A 87 -19.92 -1.26 -16.62
C ASN A 87 -20.64 -2.05 -15.53
N LYS A 88 -21.45 -3.05 -15.91
CA LYS A 88 -22.09 -3.95 -14.95
C LYS A 88 -21.07 -4.79 -14.18
N GLU A 89 -19.97 -5.14 -14.83
CA GLU A 89 -18.88 -5.87 -14.16
C GLU A 89 -18.10 -4.96 -13.20
N PHE A 90 -17.98 -3.67 -13.48
CA PHE A 90 -17.44 -2.68 -12.54
C PHE A 90 -18.31 -2.53 -11.30
N ASP A 91 -19.63 -2.50 -11.46
CA ASP A 91 -20.59 -2.45 -10.35
C ASP A 91 -20.45 -3.73 -9.50
N TYR A 92 -20.44 -4.90 -10.15
CA TYR A 92 -20.25 -6.18 -9.48
C TYR A 92 -18.92 -6.24 -8.71
N ILE A 93 -17.79 -5.89 -9.32
CA ILE A 93 -16.50 -5.99 -8.64
C ILE A 93 -16.36 -4.96 -7.51
N ALA A 94 -17.05 -3.83 -7.57
CA ALA A 94 -17.10 -2.88 -6.46
C ALA A 94 -17.72 -3.54 -5.22
N GLU A 95 -18.91 -4.14 -5.37
CA GLU A 95 -19.58 -4.88 -4.29
C GLU A 95 -18.71 -6.03 -3.74
N VAL A 96 -18.08 -6.82 -4.62
CA VAL A 96 -17.23 -7.94 -4.17
C VAL A 96 -15.99 -7.44 -3.42
N ILE A 97 -15.42 -6.29 -3.80
CA ILE A 97 -14.28 -5.69 -3.09
C ILE A 97 -14.71 -5.16 -1.72
N GLU A 98 -15.87 -4.50 -1.62
CA GLU A 98 -16.42 -4.03 -0.34
C GLU A 98 -16.55 -5.18 0.67
N ASP A 99 -17.05 -6.34 0.23
CA ASP A 99 -17.15 -7.54 1.06
C ASP A 99 -15.79 -8.22 1.30
N ASN A 100 -14.82 -8.07 0.40
CA ASN A 100 -13.54 -8.80 0.43
C ASN A 100 -12.32 -7.89 0.17
N PRO A 101 -12.11 -6.82 0.95
CA PRO A 101 -11.20 -5.74 0.58
C PRO A 101 -9.72 -6.12 0.70
N LYS A 102 -9.42 -7.27 1.32
CA LYS A 102 -8.07 -7.81 1.55
C LYS A 102 -7.74 -9.01 0.64
N ASN A 103 -8.47 -9.16 -0.47
CA ASN A 103 -8.31 -10.27 -1.42
C ASN A 103 -7.55 -9.82 -2.68
N TYR A 104 -6.49 -10.53 -3.07
CA TYR A 104 -5.67 -10.15 -4.23
C TYR A 104 -6.43 -10.23 -5.57
N GLN A 105 -7.27 -11.24 -5.73
CA GLN A 105 -7.93 -11.53 -7.00
C GLN A 105 -8.97 -10.49 -7.38
N VAL A 106 -9.71 -9.95 -6.40
CA VAL A 106 -10.75 -8.93 -6.65
C VAL A 106 -10.12 -7.61 -7.13
N TRP A 107 -9.04 -7.17 -6.50
CA TRP A 107 -8.28 -5.99 -6.92
C TRP A 107 -7.61 -6.18 -8.27
N HIS A 108 -7.02 -7.36 -8.49
CA HIS A 108 -6.45 -7.68 -9.80
C HIS A 108 -7.51 -7.72 -10.90
N HIS A 109 -8.70 -8.25 -10.62
CA HIS A 109 -9.81 -8.26 -11.56
C HIS A 109 -10.27 -6.84 -11.89
N ARG A 110 -10.47 -5.97 -10.89
CA ARG A 110 -10.81 -4.56 -11.13
C ARG A 110 -9.76 -3.86 -11.99
N ARG A 111 -8.47 -4.01 -11.64
CA ARG A 111 -7.35 -3.49 -12.45
C ARG A 111 -7.42 -3.97 -13.90
N THR A 112 -7.72 -5.26 -14.12
CA THR A 112 -7.84 -5.81 -15.47
C THR A 112 -8.97 -5.14 -16.27
N LEU A 113 -10.09 -4.81 -15.63
CA LEU A 113 -11.20 -4.08 -16.28
C LEU A 113 -10.80 -2.66 -16.66
N VAL A 114 -10.08 -1.96 -15.77
CA VAL A 114 -9.52 -0.63 -16.05
C VAL A 114 -8.55 -0.69 -17.22
N GLU A 115 -7.67 -1.69 -17.27
CA GLU A 115 -6.75 -1.88 -18.40
C GLU A 115 -7.49 -2.18 -19.72
N TRP A 116 -8.57 -2.97 -19.70
CA TRP A 116 -9.34 -3.27 -20.92
C TRP A 116 -10.14 -2.08 -21.45
N THR A 117 -10.64 -1.24 -20.55
CA THR A 117 -11.43 -0.04 -20.90
C THR A 117 -10.55 1.19 -21.12
N ASN A 118 -9.33 1.18 -20.61
CA ASN A 118 -8.43 2.33 -20.56
C ASN A 118 -9.10 3.57 -19.94
N ASP A 119 -9.93 3.35 -18.92
CA ASP A 119 -10.74 4.37 -18.26
C ASP A 119 -10.56 4.32 -16.75
N ALA A 120 -9.86 5.33 -16.21
CA ALA A 120 -9.59 5.46 -14.78
C ALA A 120 -10.53 6.43 -14.06
N SER A 121 -11.57 6.94 -14.74
CA SER A 121 -12.42 8.02 -14.23
C SER A 121 -13.12 7.70 -12.91
N ARG A 122 -13.33 6.40 -12.61
CA ARG A 122 -14.01 5.91 -11.40
C ARG A 122 -13.04 5.59 -10.25
N GLU A 123 -11.75 5.47 -10.53
CA GLU A 123 -10.84 4.73 -9.66
C GLU A 123 -10.35 5.54 -8.46
N LEU A 124 -10.17 6.85 -8.62
CA LEU A 124 -9.79 7.72 -7.50
C LEU A 124 -10.92 7.87 -6.48
N ASP A 125 -12.17 7.96 -6.95
CA ASP A 125 -13.33 8.00 -6.05
C ASP A 125 -13.54 6.65 -5.35
N PHE A 126 -13.45 5.55 -6.10
CA PHE A 126 -13.57 4.20 -5.53
C PHE A 126 -12.49 3.91 -4.47
N THR A 127 -11.22 4.19 -4.77
CA THR A 127 -10.15 4.00 -3.78
C THR A 127 -10.27 4.94 -2.59
N ALA A 128 -10.81 6.15 -2.78
CA ALA A 128 -11.09 7.04 -1.65
C ALA A 128 -12.15 6.46 -0.71
N GLN A 129 -13.24 5.90 -1.24
CA GLN A 129 -14.27 5.21 -0.44
C GLN A 129 -13.69 4.03 0.35
N MET A 130 -12.88 3.19 -0.29
CA MET A 130 -12.25 2.04 0.37
C MET A 130 -11.25 2.44 1.47
N LEU A 131 -10.62 3.61 1.32
CA LEU A 131 -9.71 4.18 2.32
C LEU A 131 -10.42 4.93 3.44
N ASP A 132 -11.65 5.40 3.22
CA ASP A 132 -12.49 5.96 4.28
C ASP A 132 -12.89 4.86 5.29
N GLU A 133 -13.20 3.65 4.79
CA GLU A 133 -13.52 2.50 5.63
C GLU A 133 -12.30 1.89 6.33
N GLU A 134 -11.20 1.69 5.61
CA GLU A 134 -9.93 1.18 6.15
C GLU A 134 -8.76 1.97 5.54
N SER A 135 -8.36 3.04 6.23
CA SER A 135 -7.34 4.01 5.79
C SER A 135 -5.93 3.44 5.57
N LYS A 136 -5.71 2.18 5.95
CA LYS A 136 -4.44 1.45 5.82
C LYS A 136 -4.57 0.23 4.90
N ASN A 137 -5.67 0.10 4.15
CA ASN A 137 -5.82 -0.98 3.18
C ASN A 137 -4.71 -0.93 2.12
N TYR A 138 -3.81 -1.92 2.17
CA TYR A 138 -2.64 -1.98 1.29
C TYR A 138 -3.03 -2.12 -0.19
N HIS A 139 -4.09 -2.88 -0.50
CA HIS A 139 -4.53 -3.07 -1.87
C HIS A 139 -5.18 -1.82 -2.45
N ALA A 140 -5.96 -1.08 -1.66
CA ALA A 140 -6.53 0.19 -2.09
C ALA A 140 -5.44 1.22 -2.39
N TRP A 141 -4.43 1.34 -1.51
CA TRP A 141 -3.26 2.19 -1.75
C TRP A 141 -2.47 1.74 -2.98
N GLN A 142 -2.16 0.44 -3.10
CA GLN A 142 -1.43 -0.10 -4.25
C GLN A 142 -2.16 0.15 -5.57
N HIS A 143 -3.48 -0.03 -5.59
CA HIS A 143 -4.32 0.24 -6.76
C HIS A 143 -4.34 1.74 -7.09
N ARG A 144 -4.47 2.61 -6.09
CA ARG A 144 -4.43 4.07 -6.27
C ARG A 144 -3.08 4.53 -6.83
N HIS A 145 -1.96 4.05 -6.30
CA HIS A 145 -0.61 4.30 -6.84
C HIS A 145 -0.52 3.91 -8.31
N TRP A 146 -0.94 2.68 -8.64
CA TRP A 146 -0.93 2.17 -10.01
C TRP A 146 -1.77 3.02 -10.96
N VAL A 147 -2.97 3.43 -10.56
CA VAL A 147 -3.86 4.30 -11.34
C VAL A 147 -3.19 5.65 -11.61
N VAL A 148 -2.63 6.28 -10.58
CA VAL A 148 -2.00 7.59 -10.71
C VAL A 148 -0.80 7.54 -11.63
N GLU A 149 0.05 6.53 -11.47
CA GLU A 149 1.24 6.34 -12.30
C GLU A 149 0.86 6.02 -13.76
N THR A 150 -0.04 5.07 -13.98
CA THR A 150 -0.39 4.58 -15.32
C THR A 150 -1.10 5.63 -16.16
N PHE A 151 -1.97 6.43 -15.54
CA PHE A 151 -2.77 7.44 -16.24
C PHE A 151 -2.23 8.87 -16.08
N GLY A 152 -1.03 9.04 -15.51
CA GLY A 152 -0.40 10.35 -15.34
C GLY A 152 -1.22 11.33 -14.51
N LEU A 153 -1.84 10.85 -13.43
CA LEU A 153 -2.76 11.63 -12.59
C LEU A 153 -2.08 12.28 -11.38
N PHE A 154 -0.78 12.54 -11.46
CA PHE A 154 -0.06 13.32 -10.47
C PHE A 154 -0.61 14.76 -10.46
N ARG A 155 -1.33 15.13 -9.38
CA ARG A 155 -2.02 16.41 -9.28
C ARG A 155 -2.05 16.92 -7.84
N THR A 156 -2.22 18.23 -7.67
CA THR A 156 -2.34 18.87 -6.35
C THR A 156 -3.50 18.29 -5.52
N GLN A 157 -4.60 17.88 -6.15
CA GLN A 157 -5.71 17.24 -5.43
C GLN A 157 -5.28 15.96 -4.70
N GLU A 158 -4.27 15.22 -5.19
CA GLU A 158 -3.75 14.04 -4.50
C GLU A 158 -2.88 14.41 -3.29
N LEU A 159 -2.22 15.57 -3.33
CA LEU A 159 -1.58 16.14 -2.15
C LEU A 159 -2.61 16.54 -1.10
N ASP A 160 -3.72 17.15 -1.52
CA ASP A 160 -4.83 17.51 -0.62
C ASP A 160 -5.47 16.26 -0.01
N PHE A 161 -5.68 15.21 -0.80
CA PHE A 161 -6.18 13.91 -0.34
C PHE A 161 -5.25 13.29 0.72
N SER A 162 -3.94 13.24 0.46
CA SER A 162 -2.97 12.74 1.45
C SER A 162 -2.97 13.58 2.74
N ALA A 163 -3.09 14.90 2.61
CA ALA A 163 -3.10 15.82 3.75
C ALA A 163 -4.34 15.63 4.61
N ALA A 164 -5.52 15.42 4.01
CA ALA A 164 -6.76 15.13 4.74
C ALA A 164 -6.60 13.88 5.61
N LEU A 165 -6.12 12.77 5.04
CA LEU A 165 -5.89 11.52 5.77
C LEU A 165 -4.82 11.64 6.85
N MET A 166 -3.78 12.45 6.62
CA MET A 166 -2.77 12.77 7.64
C MET A 166 -3.33 13.62 8.79
N LEU A 167 -4.32 14.47 8.54
CA LEU A 167 -4.97 15.26 9.59
C LEU A 167 -5.91 14.41 10.45
N GLU A 168 -6.56 13.42 9.84
CA GLU A 168 -7.39 12.42 10.53
C GLU A 168 -6.55 11.46 11.40
N ASP A 169 -5.50 10.87 10.83
CA ASP A 169 -4.51 10.08 11.56
C ASP A 169 -3.08 10.51 11.17
N MET A 170 -2.48 11.35 12.02
CA MET A 170 -1.09 11.81 11.84
C MET A 170 -0.07 10.66 11.80
N ARG A 171 -0.40 9.45 12.29
CA ARG A 171 0.45 8.26 12.23
C ARG A 171 0.12 7.35 11.05
N ASN A 172 -0.75 7.77 10.12
CA ASN A 172 -1.05 7.00 8.92
C ASN A 172 0.15 7.02 7.95
N ASN A 173 1.05 6.06 8.10
CA ASN A 173 2.25 5.93 7.28
C ASN A 173 1.93 5.80 5.79
N SER A 174 0.80 5.20 5.43
CA SER A 174 0.40 5.07 4.02
C SER A 174 0.10 6.42 3.40
N ALA A 175 -0.53 7.34 4.14
CA ALA A 175 -0.78 8.70 3.68
C ALA A 175 0.52 9.51 3.52
N TRP A 176 1.46 9.38 4.47
CA TRP A 176 2.80 9.97 4.35
C TRP A 176 3.56 9.45 3.13
N ASN A 177 3.55 8.13 2.91
CA ASN A 177 4.16 7.49 1.75
C ASN A 177 3.52 7.98 0.44
N TYR A 178 2.18 8.06 0.40
CA TYR A 178 1.46 8.52 -0.77
C TYR A 178 1.78 9.99 -1.09
N ARG A 179 1.85 10.86 -0.08
CA ARG A 179 2.26 12.26 -0.25
C ARG A 179 3.65 12.36 -0.89
N TYR A 180 4.60 11.56 -0.41
CA TYR A 180 5.96 11.52 -0.96
C TYR A 180 5.95 11.06 -2.43
N PHE A 181 5.21 9.99 -2.74
CA PHE A 181 5.04 9.50 -4.11
C PHE A 181 4.48 10.55 -5.07
N ILE A 182 3.47 11.31 -4.64
CA ILE A 182 2.89 12.38 -5.48
C ILE A 182 3.92 13.49 -5.74
N LEU A 183 4.65 13.93 -4.71
CA LEU A 183 5.69 14.95 -4.85
C LEU A 183 6.83 14.51 -5.77
N GLN A 184 7.22 13.23 -5.71
CA GLN A 184 8.20 12.66 -6.64
C GLN A 184 7.69 12.64 -8.08
N GLY A 185 6.44 12.20 -8.30
CA GLY A 185 5.86 12.16 -9.64
C GLY A 185 5.65 13.54 -10.27
N LEU A 186 5.45 14.59 -9.45
CA LEU A 186 5.41 15.99 -9.87
C LEU A 186 6.80 16.61 -10.07
N ASP A 187 7.87 15.95 -9.62
CA ASP A 187 9.23 16.51 -9.54
C ASP A 187 9.32 17.81 -8.70
N ASP A 188 8.36 17.98 -7.78
CA ASP A 188 8.13 19.24 -7.07
C ASP A 188 9.13 19.49 -5.93
N LEU A 189 9.78 18.43 -5.41
CA LEU A 189 10.78 18.55 -4.35
C LEU A 189 12.02 19.36 -4.77
N LYS A 190 12.28 19.51 -6.08
CA LYS A 190 13.34 20.38 -6.60
C LYS A 190 13.02 21.87 -6.45
N ASN A 191 11.74 22.22 -6.26
CA ASN A 191 11.33 23.59 -6.02
C ASN A 191 11.58 23.94 -4.54
N PRO A 192 12.47 24.92 -4.23
CA PRO A 192 12.76 25.31 -2.86
C PRO A 192 11.52 25.73 -2.07
N ASP A 193 10.54 26.37 -2.71
CA ASP A 193 9.32 26.83 -2.04
C ASP A 193 8.39 25.67 -1.69
N VAL A 194 8.38 24.59 -2.48
CA VAL A 194 7.66 23.37 -2.13
C VAL A 194 8.37 22.66 -0.98
N LEU A 195 9.68 22.43 -1.12
CA LEU A 195 10.47 21.77 -0.08
C LEU A 195 10.37 22.48 1.27
N ASN A 196 10.43 23.82 1.27
CA ASN A 196 10.26 24.63 2.49
C ASN A 196 8.88 24.44 3.13
N ARG A 197 7.81 24.34 2.33
CA ARG A 197 6.46 24.08 2.83
C ARG A 197 6.35 22.67 3.42
N GLU A 198 6.92 21.66 2.77
CA GLU A 198 6.89 20.28 3.26
C GLU A 198 7.70 20.09 4.54
N ILE A 199 8.87 20.74 4.66
CA ILE A 199 9.65 20.77 5.91
C ILE A 199 8.82 21.42 7.02
N ALA A 200 8.27 22.63 6.78
CA ALA A 200 7.49 23.33 7.79
C ALA A 200 6.24 22.54 8.23
N LEU A 201 5.55 21.88 7.28
CA LEU A 201 4.44 20.97 7.58
C LEU A 201 4.91 19.83 8.48
N THR A 202 6.01 19.18 8.12
CA THR A 202 6.53 18.01 8.84
C THR A 202 7.00 18.36 10.25
N GLU A 203 7.75 19.46 10.40
CA GLU A 203 8.15 20.00 11.71
C GLU A 203 6.93 20.32 12.59
N SER A 204 5.88 20.91 12.01
CA SER A 204 4.65 21.20 12.77
C SER A 204 3.98 19.93 13.30
N MET A 205 4.00 18.84 12.52
CA MET A 205 3.45 17.54 12.91
C MET A 205 4.34 16.85 13.96
N ILE A 206 5.67 16.93 13.82
CA ILE A 206 6.62 16.44 14.82
C ILE A 206 6.43 17.17 16.15
N LYS A 207 6.26 18.50 16.14
CA LYS A 207 6.01 19.27 17.38
C LYS A 207 4.77 18.78 18.12
N LYS A 208 3.71 18.40 17.39
CA LYS A 208 2.47 17.83 17.96
C LYS A 208 2.68 16.41 18.48
N ILE A 209 3.36 15.55 17.72
CA ILE A 209 3.61 14.14 18.07
C ILE A 209 5.09 13.79 17.84
N PRO A 210 5.99 14.11 18.80
CA PRO A 210 7.42 13.96 18.56
C PRO A 210 7.90 12.53 18.36
N ASN A 211 7.16 11.54 18.88
CA ASN A 211 7.47 10.12 18.73
C ASN A 211 6.75 9.46 17.53
N ASN A 212 6.26 10.25 16.57
CA ASN A 212 5.66 9.72 15.34
C ASN A 212 6.75 9.41 14.30
N GLU A 213 7.08 8.14 14.14
CA GLU A 213 8.13 7.70 13.20
C GLU A 213 7.85 8.07 11.74
N SER A 214 6.59 8.06 11.30
CA SER A 214 6.24 8.40 9.93
C SER A 214 6.65 9.82 9.54
N ALA A 215 6.50 10.79 10.44
CA ALA A 215 6.90 12.17 10.18
C ALA A 215 8.42 12.32 10.08
N TRP A 216 9.19 11.63 10.93
CA TRP A 216 10.65 11.62 10.85
C TRP A 216 11.16 10.93 9.58
N ASN A 217 10.58 9.79 9.24
CA ASN A 217 10.93 9.07 8.01
C ASN A 217 10.60 9.90 6.76
N TYR A 218 9.47 10.61 6.76
CA TYR A 218 9.12 11.53 5.69
C TYR A 218 10.10 12.71 5.58
N LEU A 219 10.50 13.32 6.71
CA LEU A 219 11.50 14.39 6.73
C LEU A 219 12.85 13.92 6.14
N SER A 220 13.30 12.72 6.51
CA SER A 220 14.50 12.11 5.90
C SER A 220 14.31 11.90 4.40
N GLY A 221 13.14 11.40 3.99
CA GLY A 221 12.82 11.11 2.59
C GLY A 221 12.87 12.34 1.69
N ILE A 222 12.22 13.44 2.09
CA ILE A 222 12.19 14.68 1.27
C ILE A 222 13.56 15.38 1.17
N LEU A 223 14.52 15.03 2.02
CA LEU A 223 15.88 15.56 2.01
C LEU A 223 16.90 14.62 1.35
N LEU A 224 16.51 13.39 1.00
CA LEU A 224 17.41 12.31 0.58
C LEU A 224 18.32 12.72 -0.59
N ASP A 225 17.76 13.33 -1.63
CA ASP A 225 18.50 13.70 -2.84
C ASP A 225 19.56 14.79 -2.58
N SER A 226 19.22 15.78 -1.74
CA SER A 226 20.17 16.83 -1.32
C SER A 226 21.14 16.35 -0.23
N GLY A 227 20.78 15.28 0.49
CA GLY A 227 21.37 14.87 1.75
C GLY A 227 20.66 15.50 2.95
N ILE A 228 20.53 14.74 4.03
CA ILE A 228 19.87 15.18 5.27
C ILE A 228 20.65 16.28 5.98
N SER A 229 21.95 16.41 5.72
CA SER A 229 22.79 17.49 6.25
C SER A 229 22.68 18.81 5.49
N SER A 230 21.95 18.85 4.36
CA SER A 230 21.87 20.01 3.48
C SER A 230 21.12 21.21 4.08
N ARG A 231 20.36 21.01 5.16
CA ARG A 231 19.46 22.01 5.75
C ARG A 231 19.86 22.34 7.20
N ALA A 232 20.48 23.51 7.37
CA ALA A 232 20.90 24.00 8.68
C ALA A 232 19.70 24.33 9.59
N ASP A 233 18.59 24.79 9.02
CA ASP A 233 17.34 25.06 9.72
C ASP A 233 16.70 23.80 10.32
N VAL A 234 16.77 22.66 9.63
CA VAL A 234 16.29 21.38 10.15
C VAL A 234 17.13 20.89 11.33
N LEU A 235 18.46 21.05 11.25
CA LEU A 235 19.34 20.76 12.39
C LEU A 235 19.02 21.65 13.59
N GLN A 236 18.84 22.95 13.37
CA GLN A 236 18.45 23.90 14.40
C GLN A 236 17.13 23.49 15.07
N PHE A 237 16.11 23.11 14.28
CA PHE A 237 14.85 22.59 14.81
C PHE A 237 15.06 21.36 15.71
N CYS A 238 15.89 20.40 15.28
CA CYS A 238 16.18 19.21 16.07
C CYS A 238 16.89 19.55 17.39
N GLU A 239 17.88 20.45 17.36
CA GLU A 239 18.57 20.90 18.57
C GLU A 239 17.61 21.57 19.57
N GLU A 240 16.73 22.44 19.09
CA GLU A 240 15.72 23.09 19.93
C GLU A 240 14.77 22.06 20.55
N LEU A 241 14.25 21.13 19.74
CA LEU A 241 13.37 20.07 20.21
C LEU A 241 14.06 19.20 21.27
N SER A 242 15.35 18.89 21.09
CA SER A 242 16.14 18.08 22.02
C SER A 242 16.38 18.74 23.38
N LYS A 243 16.39 20.09 23.43
CA LYS A 243 16.52 20.87 24.67
C LYS A 243 15.23 20.83 25.49
N GLU A 244 14.09 20.84 24.81
CA GLU A 244 12.76 20.82 25.45
C GLU A 244 12.33 19.41 25.86
N LYS A 245 12.57 18.42 25.00
CA LYS A 245 12.04 17.06 25.14
C LYS A 245 13.09 16.02 24.73
N ARG A 246 13.17 14.94 25.50
CA ARG A 246 13.96 13.77 25.10
C ARG A 246 13.19 12.90 24.13
N VAL A 247 13.45 13.08 22.84
CA VAL A 247 12.79 12.37 21.72
C VAL A 247 13.83 11.48 21.03
N PRO A 248 13.77 10.13 21.16
CA PRO A 248 14.77 9.24 20.57
C PRO A 248 14.93 9.39 19.05
N LEU A 249 13.82 9.62 18.33
CA LEU A 249 13.82 9.82 16.89
C LEU A 249 14.56 11.10 16.48
N CYS A 250 14.39 12.19 17.23
CA CYS A 250 15.12 13.44 17.03
C CYS A 250 16.64 13.24 17.24
N LEU A 251 17.01 12.49 18.28
CA LEU A 251 18.42 12.18 18.56
C LEU A 251 19.02 11.32 17.45
N SER A 252 18.28 10.31 16.97
CA SER A 252 18.68 9.50 15.81
C SER A 252 18.89 10.37 14.57
N PHE A 253 17.95 11.27 14.27
CA PHE A 253 18.02 12.17 13.12
C PHE A 253 19.23 13.10 13.18
N ILE A 254 19.56 13.65 14.37
CA ILE A 254 20.79 14.43 14.58
C ILE A 254 22.02 13.58 14.32
N VAL A 255 22.06 12.33 14.82
CA VAL A 255 23.17 11.41 14.58
C VAL A 255 23.36 11.17 13.09
N ASP A 256 22.27 10.92 12.35
CA ASP A 256 22.33 10.70 10.90
C ASP A 256 22.89 11.94 10.17
N ILE A 257 22.48 13.15 10.56
CA ILE A 257 23.05 14.41 10.02
C ILE A 257 24.56 14.48 10.26
N LEU A 258 25.03 14.15 11.47
CA LEU A 258 26.44 14.21 11.82
C LEU A 258 27.27 13.19 11.04
N VAL A 259 26.75 11.97 10.90
CA VAL A 259 27.38 10.92 10.09
C VAL A 259 27.53 11.42 8.65
N GLU A 260 26.48 11.97 8.04
CA GLU A 260 26.56 12.49 6.67
C GLU A 260 27.57 13.65 6.55
N LYS A 261 27.62 14.57 7.53
CA LYS A 261 28.63 15.65 7.54
C LYS A 261 30.05 15.10 7.59
N ILE A 262 30.32 14.10 8.43
CA ILE A 262 31.64 13.46 8.55
C ILE A 262 32.00 12.78 7.22
N GLU A 263 31.08 12.01 6.64
CA GLU A 263 31.29 11.33 5.35
C GLU A 263 31.57 12.32 4.21
N ARG A 264 30.89 13.48 4.23
CA ARG A 264 31.09 14.59 3.29
C ARG A 264 32.29 15.48 3.64
N LYS A 265 33.03 15.18 4.71
CA LYS A 265 34.18 15.99 5.22
C LYS A 265 33.82 17.46 5.49
N MET A 266 32.59 17.69 5.94
CA MET A 266 32.12 19.00 6.39
C MET A 266 32.57 19.25 7.83
N ASP A 267 32.69 20.52 8.22
CA ASP A 267 33.04 20.87 9.59
C ASP A 267 31.90 20.48 10.55
N VAL A 268 32.28 19.88 11.69
CA VAL A 268 31.33 19.39 12.70
C VAL A 268 31.62 20.12 14.01
N GLU A 269 30.65 20.89 14.49
CA GLU A 269 30.80 21.61 15.74
C GLU A 269 31.00 20.64 16.92
N VAL A 270 32.00 20.92 17.76
CA VAL A 270 32.38 20.10 18.94
C VAL A 270 31.19 19.82 19.87
N ARG A 271 30.25 20.76 19.99
CA ARG A 271 29.05 20.63 20.83
C ARG A 271 28.13 19.48 20.37
N LEU A 272 28.09 19.19 19.08
CA LEU A 272 27.30 18.09 18.53
C LEU A 272 27.93 16.72 18.83
N VAL A 273 29.25 16.65 18.93
CA VAL A 273 29.99 15.45 19.39
C VAL A 273 29.67 15.15 20.86
N GLU A 274 29.49 16.17 21.71
CA GLU A 274 29.06 15.96 23.10
C GLU A 274 27.64 15.38 23.21
N ILE A 275 26.73 15.79 22.32
CA ILE A 275 25.38 15.23 22.22
C ILE A 275 25.47 13.75 21.80
N PHE A 276 26.30 13.45 20.80
CA PHE A 276 26.58 12.07 20.37
C PHE A 276 27.11 11.20 21.52
N ILE A 277 28.08 11.69 22.29
CA ILE A 277 28.64 10.98 23.46
C ILE A 277 27.56 10.74 24.54
N LYS A 278 26.70 11.74 24.82
CA LYS A 278 25.59 11.58 25.77
C LYS A 278 24.55 10.55 25.30
N ILE A 279 24.27 10.49 24.00
CA ILE A 279 23.38 9.49 23.40
C ILE A 279 24.02 8.09 23.45
N GLN A 280 25.32 7.96 23.20
CA GLN A 280 26.06 6.69 23.28
C GLN A 280 26.00 6.07 24.68
N VAL A 281 26.12 6.90 25.73
CA VAL A 281 25.98 6.47 27.14
C VAL A 281 24.58 5.92 27.43
N ILE A 282 23.55 6.39 26.71
CA ILE A 282 22.16 5.96 26.82
C ILE A 282 21.89 4.70 25.97
N PHE A 283 22.52 4.57 24.80
CA PHE A 283 22.28 3.53 23.79
C PHE A 283 23.29 2.38 23.80
N ASN A 284 24.10 2.26 24.86
CA ASN A 284 25.16 1.25 25.03
C ASN A 284 24.68 -0.23 25.09
N PHE A 285 23.48 -0.53 24.60
CA PHE A 285 22.97 -1.89 24.39
C PHE A 285 22.79 -2.28 22.91
N ILE A 286 22.88 -1.36 21.93
CA ILE A 286 22.54 -1.69 20.51
C ILE A 286 23.65 -1.39 19.48
N LEU A 287 24.62 -0.51 19.74
CA LEU A 287 25.49 0.02 18.67
C LEU A 287 27.00 -0.24 18.83
N VAL A 288 27.38 -1.37 19.45
CA VAL A 288 28.80 -1.77 19.57
C VAL A 288 29.42 -2.23 18.24
N CYS A 289 28.63 -2.48 17.18
CA CYS A 289 29.15 -3.09 15.95
C CYS A 289 29.49 -2.13 14.78
N ARG A 290 29.31 -0.80 14.89
CA ARG A 290 29.51 0.10 13.73
C ARG A 290 30.48 1.28 13.85
N PHE A 291 31.02 1.63 15.02
CA PHE A 291 31.79 2.88 15.14
C PHE A 291 33.04 2.77 16.03
N THR A 292 34.11 2.22 15.47
CA THR A 292 35.49 2.40 15.97
C THR A 292 36.24 3.54 15.29
N SER A 293 35.67 4.20 14.27
CA SER A 293 36.36 5.21 13.46
C SER A 293 36.10 6.67 13.85
N ILE A 294 35.14 6.97 14.74
CA ILE A 294 34.77 8.36 15.09
C ILE A 294 35.74 8.99 16.10
N LEU A 295 36.37 8.21 16.99
CA LEU A 295 37.24 8.75 18.05
C LEU A 295 38.63 9.15 17.57
N GLU A 296 39.06 8.79 16.36
CA GLU A 296 40.39 9.12 15.84
C GLU A 296 40.44 10.48 15.11
N ILE A 297 39.31 11.08 14.74
CA ILE A 297 39.28 12.27 13.89
C ILE A 297 39.29 13.58 14.70
N THR A 298 38.82 13.58 15.96
CA THR A 298 38.84 14.77 16.83
C THR A 298 40.09 14.88 17.72
N ALA A 299 41.08 14.01 17.52
CA ALA A 299 42.33 13.98 18.30
C ALA A 299 43.55 14.59 17.58
N LYS A 300 43.32 15.40 16.53
CA LYS A 300 44.32 16.24 15.87
C LYS A 300 43.77 17.63 15.65
#